data_AF-A0AAW6X0J7-F1
#
_entry.id   AF-A0AAW6X0J7-F1
#
_cell.length_a   1.000
_cell.length_b   1.000
_cell.length_c   1.000
_cell.angle_alpha   90.00
_cell.angle_beta   90.00
_cell.angle_gamma   90.00
#
_symmetry.space_group_name_H-M   'P 1'
#
loop_
_entity.id
_entity.type
_entity.pdbx_description
1 polymer ?
#
loop_
_entity_poly.entity_id
_entity_poly.type
_entity_poly.pdbx_seq_one_letter_code
_entity_poly.pdbx_strand_id
1 'polypeptide(L)' 'MLRSNIIDAAISVEDLITKLGGTGRGLREKTNSISHLLEPSYVKKINMIATVRNKAAHEQVLPTNIQDFERAISEVKD' A
#
# COMPACT_ATOMS: atom_id res chain seq x y z
N MET A 1 4.55 12.43 -10.68
CA MET A 1 3.83 11.15 -10.77
C MET A 1 2.33 11.45 -10.94
N LEU A 2 1.65 10.91 -11.96
CA LEU A 2 0.20 11.06 -12.13
C LEU A 2 -0.54 10.23 -11.07
N ARG A 3 -1.74 10.67 -10.65
CA ARG A 3 -2.63 9.96 -9.69
C ARG A 3 -2.83 8.48 -10.05
N SER A 4 -2.92 8.17 -11.34
CA SER A 4 -3.00 6.81 -11.88
C SER A 4 -1.86 5.92 -11.37
N ASN A 5 -0.63 6.42 -11.39
CA ASN A 5 0.56 5.63 -11.02
C ASN A 5 0.56 5.25 -9.52
N ILE A 6 -0.02 6.08 -8.64
CA ILE A 6 -0.15 5.77 -7.20
C ILE A 6 -1.15 4.62 -7.00
N ILE A 7 -2.27 4.66 -7.73
CA ILE A 7 -3.30 3.62 -7.65
C ILE A 7 -2.74 2.30 -8.20
N ASP A 8 -2.09 2.32 -9.36
CA ASP A 8 -1.51 1.13 -9.99
C ASP A 8 -0.42 0.48 -9.13
N ALA A 9 0.44 1.30 -8.51
CA ALA A 9 1.47 0.83 -7.59
C ALA A 9 0.86 0.16 -6.34
N ALA A 10 -0.19 0.76 -5.76
CA ALA A 10 -0.88 0.20 -4.60
C ALA A 10 -1.64 -1.09 -4.94
N ILE A 11 -2.23 -1.19 -6.14
CA ILE A 11 -2.85 -2.44 -6.64
C ILE A 11 -1.80 -3.55 -6.73
N SER A 12 -0.60 -3.25 -7.23
CA SER A 12 0.48 -4.25 -7.31
C SER A 12 0.85 -4.83 -5.94
N VAL A 13 0.89 -3.99 -4.90
CA VAL A 13 1.14 -4.45 -3.53
C VAL A 13 -0.04 -5.26 -2.99
N GLU A 14 -1.26 -4.83 -3.30
CA GLU A 14 -2.47 -5.55 -2.90
C GLU A 14 -2.54 -6.96 -3.51
N ASP A 15 -2.11 -7.12 -4.75
CA ASP A 15 -2.01 -8.42 -5.41
C ASP A 15 -0.95 -9.32 -4.76
N LEU A 16 0.20 -8.76 -4.36
CA LEU A 16 1.22 -9.51 -3.62
C LEU A 16 0.69 -10.02 -2.28
N ILE A 17 0.04 -9.14 -1.51
CA ILE A 17 -0.56 -9.51 -0.22
C ILE A 17 -1.69 -10.54 -0.42
N THR A 18 -2.48 -10.43 -1.48
CA THR A 18 -3.50 -11.42 -1.83
C THR A 18 -2.88 -12.78 -2.15
N LYS A 19 -1.77 -12.82 -2.92
CA LYS A 19 -1.02 -14.04 -3.21
C LYS A 19 -0.42 -14.70 -1.96
N LEU A 20 -0.09 -13.91 -0.94
CA LEU A 20 0.38 -14.39 0.36
C LEU A 20 -0.76 -14.87 1.28
N GLY A 21 -2.02 -14.85 0.82
CA GLY A 21 -3.19 -15.27 1.61
C GLY A 21 -3.90 -14.14 2.35
N GLY A 22 -3.58 -12.88 2.04
CA GLY A 22 -4.27 -11.71 2.56
C GLY A 22 -5.75 -11.67 2.15
N THR A 23 -6.63 -11.40 3.10
CA THR A 23 -8.10 -11.38 2.92
C THR A 23 -8.72 -10.08 3.43
N GLY A 24 -9.76 -9.59 2.75
CA GLY A 24 -10.41 -8.32 3.08
C GLY A 24 -10.75 -7.49 1.84
N ARG A 25 -11.41 -6.35 2.06
CA ARG A 25 -11.96 -5.49 0.98
C ARG A 25 -10.95 -4.53 0.36
N GLY A 26 -9.77 -4.38 0.96
CA GLY A 26 -8.70 -3.55 0.40
C GLY A 26 -7.35 -3.78 1.07
N LEU A 27 -6.31 -3.16 0.53
CA LEU A 27 -4.91 -3.36 0.93
C LEU A 27 -4.67 -3.39 2.45
N ARG A 28 -5.23 -2.44 3.21
CA ARG A 28 -5.08 -2.38 4.68
C ARG A 28 -5.67 -3.60 5.38
N GLU A 29 -6.91 -3.97 5.02
CA GLU A 29 -7.59 -5.12 5.63
C GLU A 29 -6.83 -6.41 5.31
N LYS A 30 -6.42 -6.59 4.04
CA LYS A 30 -5.64 -7.74 3.58
C LYS A 30 -4.28 -7.85 4.28
N THR A 31 -3.61 -6.72 4.49
CA THR A 31 -2.33 -6.70 5.23
C THR A 31 -2.53 -7.08 6.68
N ASN A 32 -3.57 -6.56 7.33
CA ASN A 32 -3.85 -6.89 8.73
C ASN A 32 -4.18 -8.38 8.90
N SER A 33 -4.86 -9.02 7.94
CA SER A 33 -5.20 -10.45 8.04
C SER A 33 -3.97 -11.36 8.06
N ILE A 34 -2.88 -10.96 7.41
CA ILE A 34 -1.60 -11.70 7.40
C ILE A 34 -0.49 -11.00 8.18
N SER A 35 -0.82 -10.00 8.99
CA SER A 35 0.19 -9.19 9.70
C SER A 35 1.07 -9.99 10.65
N HIS A 36 0.58 -11.14 11.12
CA HIS A 36 1.33 -12.10 11.94
C HIS A 36 2.43 -12.85 11.17
N LEU A 37 2.40 -12.83 9.83
CA LEU A 37 3.39 -13.45 8.95
C LEU A 37 4.41 -12.43 8.41
N LEU A 38 4.21 -11.14 8.68
CA LEU A 38 5.01 -10.04 8.15
C LEU A 38 5.80 -9.38 9.28
N GLU A 39 7.00 -8.91 8.98
CA GLU A 39 7.68 -8.06 9.96
C GLU A 39 6.89 -6.77 10.21
N PRO A 40 6.88 -6.24 11.45
CA PRO A 40 6.16 -5.02 11.80
C PRO A 40 6.54 -3.81 10.91
N SER A 41 7.78 -3.78 10.42
CA SER A 41 8.29 -2.76 9.50
C SER A 41 7.51 -2.75 8.18
N TYR A 42 7.28 -3.92 7.56
CA TYR A 42 6.50 -4.07 6.33
C TYR A 42 5.03 -3.72 6.54
N VAL A 43 4.44 -4.18 7.64
CA VAL A 43 3.04 -3.85 7.98
C VAL A 43 2.85 -2.33 8.06
N LYS A 44 3.80 -1.60 8.66
CA LYS A 44 3.76 -0.14 8.74
C LYS A 44 3.86 0.53 7.36
N LYS A 45 4.78 0.07 6.50
CA LYS A 45 4.95 0.59 5.14
C LYS A 45 3.72 0.35 4.27
N ILE A 46 3.16 -0.85 4.31
CA ILE A 46 1.99 -1.19 3.51
C ILE A 46 0.74 -0.41 3.98
N ASN A 47 0.59 -0.20 5.29
CA ASN A 47 -0.46 0.65 5.83
C ASN A 47 -0.32 2.12 5.40
N MET A 48 0.91 2.62 5.26
CA MET A 48 1.17 3.94 4.67
C MET A 48 0.74 3.98 3.20
N ILE A 49 1.10 2.98 2.40
CA ILE A 49 0.68 2.86 0.99
C ILE A 49 -0.85 2.87 0.87
N ALA A 50 -1.55 2.08 1.70
CA ALA A 50 -3.02 2.05 1.71
C ALA A 50 -3.63 3.41 2.06
N THR A 51 -3.02 4.15 2.98
CA THR A 51 -3.46 5.50 3.39
C THR A 51 -3.30 6.49 2.24
N VAL A 52 -2.14 6.49 1.57
CA VAL A 52 -1.87 7.38 0.43
C VAL A 52 -2.79 7.05 -0.75
N ARG A 53 -3.00 5.76 -1.05
CA ARG A 53 -3.95 5.30 -2.09
C ARG A 53 -5.37 5.81 -1.81
N ASN A 54 -5.86 5.70 -0.57
CA ASN A 54 -7.20 6.19 -0.23
C ASN A 54 -7.33 7.70 -0.41
N LYS A 55 -6.33 8.48 0.01
CA LYS A 55 -6.32 9.94 -0.21
C LYS A 55 -6.31 10.29 -1.69
N ALA A 56 -5.49 9.60 -2.49
CA ALA A 56 -5.42 9.79 -3.93
C ALA A 56 -6.74 9.40 -4.61
N ALA A 57 -7.41 8.33 -4.17
CA ALA A 57 -8.70 7.91 -4.70
C ALA A 57 -9.82 8.94 -4.44
N HIS A 58 -9.81 9.60 -3.28
CA HIS A 58 -10.83 10.58 -2.90
C HIS A 58 -10.54 12.03 -3.32
N GLU A 59 -9.52 12.28 -4.16
CA GLU A 59 -9.11 13.62 -4.65
C GLU A 59 -8.82 14.69 -3.57
N GLN A 60 -8.75 14.30 -2.29
CA GLN A 60 -8.74 15.28 -1.21
C GLN A 60 -7.36 15.86 -0.88
N VAL A 61 -6.25 15.25 -1.27
CA VAL A 61 -4.91 15.79 -0.95
C VAL A 61 -3.87 15.26 -1.94
N LEU A 62 -3.18 16.15 -2.67
CA LEU A 62 -1.88 15.84 -3.28
C LEU A 62 -0.92 15.49 -2.12
N PRO A 63 -0.41 14.25 -2.00
CA PRO A 63 0.36 13.89 -0.83
C PRO A 63 1.65 14.71 -0.80
N THR A 64 1.92 15.39 0.31
CA THR A 64 3.24 15.91 0.66
C THR A 64 4.30 14.78 0.77
N ASN A 65 3.88 13.52 0.67
CA ASN A 65 4.65 12.31 0.94
C ASN A 65 4.79 11.38 -0.28
N ILE A 66 4.73 11.89 -1.53
CA ILE A 66 4.93 11.05 -2.74
C ILE A 66 6.29 10.33 -2.69
N GLN A 67 7.34 11.00 -2.22
CA GLN A 67 8.67 10.39 -2.09
C GLN A 67 8.70 9.23 -1.09
N ASP A 68 8.04 9.38 0.07
CA ASP A 68 7.95 8.28 1.04
C ASP A 68 7.11 7.11 0.50
N PHE A 69 6.09 7.40 -0.30
CA PHE A 69 5.30 6.36 -0.98
C PHE A 69 6.16 5.59 -1.99
N GLU A 70 6.92 6.28 -2.84
CA GLU A 70 7.83 5.66 -3.81
C GLU A 70 8.87 4.78 -3.11
N ARG A 71 9.49 5.28 -2.03
CA ARG A 71 10.43 4.50 -1.23
C ARG A 71 9.78 3.26 -0.63
N ALA A 72 8.60 3.41 -0.03
CA ALA A 72 7.87 2.28 0.56
C ALA A 72 7.48 1.22 -0.48
N ILE A 73 7.11 1.63 -1.70
CA ILE A 73 6.80 0.71 -2.80
C ILE A 73 8.04 -0.08 -3.24
N SER A 74 9.19 0.59 -3.40
CA SER A 74 10.45 -0.08 -3.76
C SER A 74 10.82 -1.14 -2.72
N GLU A 75 10.83 -0.75 -1.45
CA GLU A 75 11.24 -1.62 -0.34
C GLU A 75 10.29 -2.82 -0.11
N VAL A 76 9.05 -2.77 -0.62
CA VAL A 76 8.09 -3.89 -0.53
C VAL A 76 8.18 -4.81 -1.74
N LYS A 77 8.75 -4.35 -2.85
CA LYS A 77 8.86 -5.11 -4.11
C LYS A 77 10.21 -5.82 -4.29
N ASP A 78 11.26 -5.36 -3.60
CA ASP A 78 12.54 -6.09 -3.45
C ASP A 78 12.39 -7.33 -2.56
#